data_AF-A0A6P1T5G1-F1
#
_entry.id   AF-A0A6P1T5G1-F1
#
_cell.length_a   1.000
_cell.length_b   1.000
_cell.length_c   1.000
_cell.angle_alpha   90.00
_cell.angle_beta   90.00
_cell.angle_gamma   90.00
#
_symmetry.space_group_name_H-M   'P 1'
#
loop_
_entity.id
_entity.type
_entity.pdbx_description
1 polymer ?
#
loop_
_entity_poly.entity_id
_entity_poly.type
_entity_poly.pdbx_seq_one_letter_code
_entity_poly.pdbx_strand_id
1 'polypeptide(L)'
;MRWMSGLLVLVLIGGCTTEISETERRARCVAAFERYDREVIFARPTESAIVQRVIGDANPGPDFRFAMEGELRGLNCYEDLDGLAEAARLGQRFDANGVGRLAEPEYLHAGMVRSNGQAAVLKKFFTDLGYRVRDVGAPKLGRRIFVGPLDTVEARRGAEQLARMADLATVYTVTRLPWP
;
A
#
# COMPACT_ATOMS: atom_id res chain seq x y z
N MET A 1 -1.84 71.34 12.12
CA MET A 1 -2.22 70.00 12.63
C MET A 1 -1.55 68.94 11.75
N ARG A 2 -0.47 68.32 12.23
CA ARG A 2 0.29 67.30 11.49
C ARG A 2 -0.27 65.92 11.84
N TRP A 3 -0.80 65.22 10.85
CA TRP A 3 -1.25 63.83 10.99
C TRP A 3 -0.03 62.91 11.02
N MET A 4 0.15 62.17 12.12
CA MET A 4 1.17 61.13 12.25
C MET A 4 0.61 59.82 11.70
N SER A 5 1.20 59.36 10.61
CA SER A 5 0.99 58.04 10.02
C SER A 5 1.46 56.95 10.99
N GLY A 6 0.52 56.18 11.55
CA GLY A 6 0.82 54.96 12.30
C GLY A 6 1.10 53.82 11.32
N LEU A 7 2.36 53.37 11.27
CA LEU A 7 2.79 52.20 10.50
C LEU A 7 2.37 50.94 11.28
N LEU A 8 1.31 50.28 10.82
CA LEU A 8 0.85 49.02 11.39
C LEU A 8 1.65 47.87 10.76
N VAL A 9 2.69 47.41 11.46
CA VAL A 9 3.46 46.23 11.08
C VAL A 9 2.65 44.99 11.45
N LEU A 10 2.02 44.38 10.44
CA LEU A 10 1.40 43.07 10.55
C LEU A 10 2.50 42.00 10.51
N VAL A 11 2.87 41.48 11.68
CA VAL A 11 3.69 40.28 11.81
C VAL A 11 2.81 39.08 11.47
N LEU A 12 2.95 38.58 10.24
CA LEU A 12 2.39 37.29 9.82
C LEU A 12 3.23 36.19 10.48
N ILE A 13 2.70 35.61 11.56
CA ILE A 13 3.21 34.37 12.13
C ILE A 13 2.81 33.26 11.15
N GLY A 14 3.70 32.95 10.21
CA GLY A 14 3.58 31.75 9.38
C GLY A 14 3.66 30.52 10.27
N GLY A 15 2.54 29.82 10.46
CA GLY A 15 2.56 28.50 11.05
C GLY A 15 3.37 27.58 10.16
N CYS A 16 4.52 27.10 10.64
CA CYS A 16 5.26 26.02 10.01
C CYS A 16 4.42 24.74 10.12
N THR A 17 3.46 24.54 9.21
CA THR A 17 2.97 23.19 8.94
C THR A 17 4.13 22.43 8.35
N THR A 18 4.68 21.48 9.10
CA THR A 18 5.72 20.58 8.59
C THR A 18 5.04 19.66 7.58
N GLU A 19 5.01 20.07 6.32
CA GLU A 19 4.56 19.20 5.23
C GLU A 19 5.54 18.04 5.15
N ILE A 20 5.05 16.82 5.39
CA ILE A 20 5.85 15.61 5.16
C ILE A 20 6.13 15.52 3.66
N SER A 21 7.38 15.23 3.30
CA SER A 21 7.71 15.02 1.89
C SER A 21 6.94 13.79 1.36
N GLU A 22 6.67 13.78 0.06
CA GLU A 22 5.98 12.64 -0.54
C GLU A 22 6.76 11.33 -0.34
N THR A 23 8.09 11.35 -0.54
CA THR A 23 8.96 10.20 -0.31
C THR A 23 8.85 9.67 1.12
N GLU A 24 8.83 10.57 2.10
CA GLU A 24 8.67 10.19 3.51
C GLU A 24 7.28 9.59 3.78
N ARG A 25 6.23 10.19 3.23
CA ARG A 25 4.87 9.66 3.32
C ARG A 25 4.78 8.24 2.74
N ARG A 26 5.35 8.02 1.56
CA ARG A 26 5.42 6.70 0.90
C ARG A 26 6.14 5.67 1.77
N ALA A 27 7.30 6.02 2.32
CA ALA A 27 8.05 5.15 3.23
C ALA A 27 7.26 4.81 4.51
N ARG A 28 6.57 5.80 5.10
CA ARG A 28 5.70 5.57 6.27
C ARG A 28 4.53 4.66 5.95
N CYS A 29 3.93 4.80 4.76
CA CYS A 29 2.86 3.91 4.31
C CYS A 29 3.33 2.46 4.17
N VAL A 30 4.48 2.23 3.54
CA VAL A 30 5.08 0.89 3.44
C VAL A 30 5.33 0.31 4.84
N ALA A 31 5.98 1.06 5.73
CA ALA A 31 6.24 0.62 7.09
C ALA A 31 4.95 0.31 7.89
N ALA A 32 3.90 1.10 7.71
CA ALA A 32 2.60 0.86 8.33
C ALA A 32 1.93 -0.41 7.79
N PHE A 33 1.99 -0.65 6.48
CA PHE A 33 1.47 -1.89 5.88
C PHE A 33 2.26 -3.12 6.31
N GLU A 34 3.58 -3.07 6.33
CA GLU A 34 4.42 -4.17 6.81
C GLU A 34 4.15 -4.49 8.28
N ARG A 35 3.92 -3.48 9.11
CA ARG A 35 3.50 -3.67 10.51
C ARG A 35 2.11 -4.30 10.59
N TYR A 36 1.14 -3.79 9.83
CA TYR A 36 -0.20 -4.36 9.77
C TYR A 36 -0.15 -5.84 9.35
N ASP A 37 0.64 -6.16 8.33
CA ASP A 37 0.78 -7.53 7.84
C ASP A 37 1.48 -8.44 8.83
N ARG A 38 2.54 -7.98 9.50
CA ARG A 38 3.19 -8.76 10.55
C ARG A 38 2.17 -9.13 11.65
N GLU A 39 1.43 -8.14 12.14
CA GLU A 39 0.53 -8.35 13.26
C GLU A 39 -0.74 -9.12 12.87
N VAL A 40 -1.28 -8.92 11.66
CA VAL A 40 -2.53 -9.56 11.20
C VAL A 40 -2.29 -10.91 10.49
N ILE A 41 -1.13 -11.14 9.89
CA ILE A 41 -0.78 -12.42 9.22
C ILE A 41 -0.22 -13.44 10.21
N PHE A 42 0.53 -13.00 11.25
CA PHE A 42 1.04 -13.91 12.29
C PHE A 42 0.08 -14.12 13.46
N ALA A 43 -1.00 -13.34 13.52
CA ALA A 43 -2.21 -13.63 14.27
C ALA A 43 -2.84 -14.95 13.79
N ARG A 44 -2.33 -16.08 14.30
CA ARG A 44 -2.97 -17.37 14.08
C ARG A 44 -4.36 -17.29 14.70
N PRO A 45 -5.47 -17.61 13.99
CA PRO A 45 -6.70 -17.93 14.67
C PRO A 45 -6.36 -19.05 15.64
N THR A 46 -6.37 -18.75 16.94
CA THR A 46 -6.16 -19.78 17.95
C THR A 46 -7.45 -20.58 17.93
N GLU A 47 -7.47 -21.70 17.19
CA GLU A 47 -8.71 -22.45 16.90
C GLU A 47 -9.43 -22.96 18.16
N SER A 48 -8.78 -22.91 19.33
CA SER A 48 -9.43 -23.23 20.60
C SER A 48 -9.54 -22.00 21.51
N ALA A 49 -10.78 -21.71 21.91
CA ALA A 49 -11.11 -20.75 22.97
C ALA A 49 -10.45 -21.10 24.32
N ILE A 50 -10.02 -22.36 24.49
CA ILE A 50 -9.30 -22.84 25.68
C ILE A 50 -7.86 -22.32 25.69
N VAL A 51 -7.15 -22.41 24.56
CA VAL A 51 -5.77 -21.90 24.43
C VAL A 51 -5.75 -20.37 24.48
N GLN A 52 -6.76 -19.71 23.91
CA GLN A 52 -6.92 -18.25 23.94
C GLN A 52 -7.06 -17.70 25.36
N ARG A 53 -7.71 -18.44 26.27
CA ARG A 53 -7.79 -18.08 27.71
C ARG A 53 -6.48 -18.25 28.47
N VAL A 54 -5.61 -19.18 28.05
CA VAL A 54 -4.38 -19.54 28.78
C VAL A 54 -3.19 -18.69 28.35
N ILE A 55 -3.11 -18.31 27.06
CA ILE A 55 -1.95 -17.62 26.49
C ILE A 55 -2.22 -16.10 26.30
N GLY A 56 -3.49 -15.67 26.41
CA GLY A 56 -3.92 -14.34 26.00
C GLY A 56 -4.12 -14.27 24.48
N ASP A 57 -4.81 -13.23 24.01
CA ASP A 57 -5.05 -13.03 22.57
C ASP A 57 -3.72 -12.83 21.84
N ALA A 58 -3.30 -13.83 21.05
CA ALA A 58 -2.20 -13.71 20.10
C ALA A 58 -2.59 -12.92 18.85
N ASN A 59 -3.86 -12.54 18.73
CA ASN A 59 -4.37 -11.68 17.67
C ASN A 59 -4.36 -10.24 18.15
N PRO A 60 -3.90 -9.28 17.33
CA PRO A 60 -4.01 -7.88 17.67
C PRO A 60 -5.49 -7.55 17.88
N GLY A 61 -5.81 -7.09 19.09
CA GLY A 61 -7.18 -6.76 19.48
C GLY A 61 -7.80 -5.69 18.58
N PRO A 62 -9.13 -5.48 18.67
CA PRO A 62 -9.85 -4.48 17.87
C PRO A 62 -9.24 -3.07 17.96
N ASP A 63 -8.62 -2.73 19.10
CA ASP A 63 -7.95 -1.44 19.32
C ASP A 63 -6.72 -1.24 18.42
N PHE A 64 -5.92 -2.30 18.21
CA PHE A 64 -4.77 -2.25 17.29
C PHE A 64 -5.23 -2.02 15.86
N ARG A 65 -6.26 -2.78 15.42
CA ARG A 65 -6.80 -2.63 14.06
C ARG A 65 -7.33 -1.22 13.86
N PHE A 66 -8.11 -0.70 14.80
CA PHE A 66 -8.63 0.66 14.73
C PHE A 66 -7.53 1.73 14.68
N ALA A 67 -6.48 1.60 15.51
CA ALA A 67 -5.34 2.53 15.50
C ALA A 67 -4.59 2.50 14.17
N MET A 68 -4.28 1.30 13.65
CA MET A 68 -3.62 1.14 12.35
C MET A 68 -4.48 1.65 11.19
N GLU A 69 -5.79 1.43 11.25
CA GLU A 69 -6.74 1.98 10.28
C GLU A 69 -6.69 3.51 10.25
N GLY A 70 -6.66 4.14 11.43
CA GLY A 70 -6.53 5.59 11.57
C GLY A 70 -5.23 6.13 11.00
N GLU A 71 -4.11 5.45 11.27
CA GLU A 71 -2.79 5.83 10.76
C GLU A 71 -2.70 5.77 9.24
N LEU A 72 -3.12 4.65 8.63
CA LEU A 72 -3.11 4.47 7.17
C LEU A 72 -3.99 5.51 6.45
N ARG A 73 -5.13 5.86 7.05
CA ARG A 73 -6.01 6.93 6.55
C ARG A 73 -5.37 8.30 6.71
N GLY A 74 -4.76 8.60 7.86
CA GLY A 74 -4.12 9.87 8.15
C GLY A 74 -2.92 10.15 7.23
N LEU A 75 -2.17 9.11 6.85
CA LEU A 75 -1.07 9.18 5.90
C LEU A 75 -1.51 9.20 4.42
N ASN A 76 -2.82 9.05 4.15
CA ASN A 76 -3.37 8.97 2.81
C ASN A 76 -2.67 7.91 1.94
N CYS A 77 -2.54 6.68 2.44
CA CYS A 77 -1.80 5.58 1.79
C CYS A 77 -2.55 4.93 0.61
N TYR A 78 -3.33 5.71 -0.13
CA TYR A 78 -4.06 5.24 -1.30
C TYR A 78 -3.30 5.58 -2.57
N GLU A 79 -3.37 4.69 -3.55
CA GLU A 79 -2.77 4.89 -4.86
C GLU A 79 -3.61 5.85 -5.71
N ASP A 80 -2.89 6.70 -6.43
CA ASP A 80 -3.40 7.36 -7.63
C ASP A 80 -3.19 6.43 -8.82
N LEU A 81 -4.18 6.35 -9.71
CA LEU A 81 -4.18 5.44 -10.84
C LEU A 81 -3.97 6.15 -12.19
N ASP A 82 -3.74 7.46 -12.18
CA ASP A 82 -3.54 8.27 -13.38
C ASP A 82 -2.36 7.80 -14.24
N GLY A 83 -1.32 7.23 -13.61
CA GLY A 83 -0.13 6.69 -14.30
C GLY A 83 -0.35 5.37 -15.06
N LEU A 84 -1.47 4.66 -14.84
CA LEU A 84 -1.65 3.29 -15.37
C LEU A 84 -1.70 3.22 -16.89
N ALA A 85 -2.32 4.18 -17.55
CA ALA A 85 -2.50 4.14 -19.01
C ALA A 85 -1.15 4.22 -19.74
N GLU A 86 -0.28 5.14 -19.31
CA GLU A 86 1.05 5.29 -19.88
C GLU A 86 1.96 4.11 -19.53
N ALA A 87 1.87 3.63 -18.28
CA ALA A 87 2.60 2.43 -17.86
C ALA A 87 2.20 1.19 -18.67
N ALA A 88 0.92 1.02 -19.00
CA ALA A 88 0.43 -0.12 -19.78
C ALA A 88 0.99 -0.09 -21.21
N ARG A 89 1.04 1.10 -21.82
CA ARG A 89 1.59 1.31 -23.17
C ARG A 89 3.06 0.92 -23.24
N LEU A 90 3.84 1.32 -22.24
CA LEU A 90 5.29 1.04 -22.17
C LEU A 90 5.60 -0.35 -21.59
N GLY A 91 4.62 -0.97 -20.93
CA GLY A 91 4.76 -2.15 -20.10
C GLY A 91 4.69 -3.50 -20.82
N GLN A 92 4.32 -3.51 -22.11
CA GLN A 92 4.12 -4.75 -22.88
C GLN A 92 5.36 -5.65 -22.95
N ARG A 93 6.56 -5.10 -22.73
CA ARG A 93 7.82 -5.86 -22.68
C ARG A 93 8.04 -6.64 -21.38
N PHE A 94 7.17 -6.47 -20.38
CA PHE A 94 7.28 -7.09 -19.06
C PHE A 94 6.21 -8.17 -18.83
N ASP A 95 5.88 -8.97 -19.85
CA ASP A 95 4.92 -10.07 -19.74
C ASP A 95 5.35 -11.09 -18.67
N ALA A 96 4.42 -11.44 -17.78
CA ALA A 96 4.60 -12.41 -16.72
C ALA A 96 4.90 -13.84 -17.22
N ASN A 97 4.55 -14.15 -18.47
CA ASN A 97 4.73 -15.48 -19.07
C ASN A 97 6.11 -15.68 -19.73
N GLY A 98 7.02 -14.71 -19.60
CA GLY A 98 8.37 -14.82 -20.10
C GLY A 98 9.17 -15.94 -19.42
N VAL A 99 10.13 -16.51 -20.16
CA VAL A 99 11.09 -17.46 -19.57
C VAL A 99 12.00 -16.71 -18.60
N GLY A 100 12.06 -17.17 -17.36
CA GLY A 100 12.84 -16.55 -16.31
C GLY A 100 13.56 -17.57 -15.42
N ARG A 101 14.51 -17.08 -14.63
CA ARG A 101 15.17 -17.86 -13.59
C ARG A 101 14.21 -18.04 -12.43
N LEU A 102 13.98 -19.29 -12.06
CA LEU A 102 13.15 -19.67 -10.93
C LEU A 102 13.61 -18.98 -9.63
N ALA A 103 12.62 -18.58 -8.82
CA ALA A 103 12.78 -17.97 -7.51
C ALA A 103 11.75 -18.57 -6.54
N GLU A 104 11.92 -18.31 -5.24
CA GLU A 104 10.85 -18.59 -4.28
C GLU A 104 9.61 -17.73 -4.62
N PRO A 105 8.39 -18.30 -4.61
CA PRO A 105 7.19 -17.56 -4.93
C PRO A 105 6.98 -16.37 -3.98
N GLU A 106 6.93 -15.17 -4.54
CA GLU A 106 6.62 -13.95 -3.82
C GLU A 106 5.38 -13.26 -4.40
N TYR A 107 4.85 -12.31 -3.65
CA TYR A 107 3.76 -11.44 -4.08
C TYR A 107 4.21 -9.99 -3.95
N LEU A 108 3.92 -9.19 -4.95
CA LEU A 108 4.11 -7.74 -4.90
C LEU A 108 2.84 -7.11 -4.37
N HIS A 109 2.90 -6.42 -3.23
CA HIS A 109 1.86 -5.47 -2.85
C HIS A 109 1.94 -4.29 -3.83
N ALA A 110 0.97 -4.17 -4.74
CA ALA A 110 0.91 -3.10 -5.74
C ALA A 110 0.17 -1.86 -5.23
N GLY A 111 -0.31 -1.88 -3.99
CA GLY A 111 -0.86 -0.72 -3.31
C GLY A 111 -2.29 -0.91 -2.80
N MET A 112 -2.81 0.16 -2.20
CA MET A 112 -4.15 0.22 -1.62
C MET A 112 -5.02 1.21 -2.38
N VAL A 113 -6.28 0.84 -2.62
CA VAL A 113 -7.25 1.67 -3.34
C VAL A 113 -8.54 1.83 -2.54
N ARG A 114 -9.26 2.94 -2.78
CA ARG A 114 -10.40 3.37 -1.97
C ARG A 114 -11.69 2.63 -2.29
N SER A 115 -11.81 2.09 -3.50
CA SER A 115 -13.07 1.53 -4.00
C SER A 115 -12.88 0.22 -4.77
N ASN A 116 -13.97 -0.55 -4.88
CA ASN A 116 -14.01 -1.74 -5.73
C ASN A 116 -13.74 -1.40 -7.21
N GLY A 117 -14.15 -0.21 -7.68
CA GLY A 117 -13.90 0.26 -9.05
C GLY A 117 -12.42 0.47 -9.33
N GLN A 118 -11.72 1.19 -8.43
CA GLN A 118 -10.27 1.38 -8.54
C GLN A 118 -9.51 0.05 -8.45
N ALA A 119 -9.97 -0.86 -7.60
CA ALA A 119 -9.39 -2.20 -7.52
C ALA A 119 -9.56 -2.99 -8.81
N ALA A 120 -10.72 -2.91 -9.46
CA ALA A 120 -10.93 -3.54 -10.75
C ALA A 120 -9.98 -2.97 -11.82
N VAL A 121 -9.77 -1.65 -11.85
CA VAL A 121 -8.83 -0.99 -12.78
C VAL A 121 -7.40 -1.47 -12.54
N LEU A 122 -6.92 -1.41 -11.30
CA LEU A 122 -5.55 -1.81 -10.97
C LEU A 122 -5.32 -3.32 -11.17
N LYS A 123 -6.32 -4.16 -10.86
CA LYS A 123 -6.28 -5.59 -11.19
C LYS A 123 -6.16 -5.80 -12.69
N LYS A 124 -7.01 -5.13 -13.47
CA LYS A 124 -7.04 -5.25 -14.93
C LYS A 124 -5.69 -4.91 -15.55
N PHE A 125 -5.06 -3.82 -15.09
CA PHE A 125 -3.74 -3.39 -15.56
C PHE A 125 -2.69 -4.52 -15.51
N PHE A 126 -2.55 -5.19 -14.37
CA PHE A 126 -1.59 -6.28 -14.24
C PHE A 126 -2.05 -7.56 -14.95
N THR A 127 -3.35 -7.89 -14.93
CA THR A 127 -3.86 -9.10 -15.60
C THR A 127 -3.74 -9.03 -17.12
N ASP A 128 -3.91 -7.84 -17.71
CA ASP A 128 -3.72 -7.62 -19.15
C ASP A 128 -2.26 -7.87 -19.58
N LEU A 129 -1.32 -7.77 -18.65
CA LEU A 129 0.11 -8.05 -18.85
C LEU A 129 0.50 -9.48 -18.42
N GLY A 130 -0.48 -10.36 -18.22
CA GLY A 130 -0.28 -11.77 -17.91
C GLY A 130 -0.10 -12.10 -16.43
N TYR A 131 -0.08 -11.11 -15.54
CA TYR A 131 0.12 -11.37 -14.12
C TYR A 131 -1.14 -11.88 -13.43
N ARG A 132 -0.97 -12.78 -12.47
CA ARG A 132 -2.04 -13.14 -11.53
C ARG A 132 -2.18 -12.05 -10.48
N VAL A 133 -3.41 -11.71 -10.13
CA VAL A 133 -3.70 -10.66 -9.16
C VAL A 133 -4.73 -11.13 -8.15
N ARG A 134 -4.48 -10.85 -6.87
CA ARG A 134 -5.40 -11.06 -5.76
C ARG A 134 -5.66 -9.74 -5.06
N ASP A 135 -6.89 -9.54 -4.63
CA ASP A 135 -7.26 -8.41 -3.80
C ASP A 135 -7.71 -8.87 -2.43
N VAL A 136 -7.15 -8.24 -1.40
CA VAL A 136 -7.49 -8.49 0.00
C VAL A 136 -8.19 -7.24 0.51
N GLY A 137 -9.47 -7.38 0.85
CA GLY A 137 -10.25 -6.31 1.45
C GLY A 137 -9.90 -6.20 2.94
N ALA A 138 -9.80 -4.97 3.44
CA ALA A 138 -9.92 -4.73 4.87
C ALA A 138 -11.13 -3.82 5.07
N PRO A 139 -12.05 -4.14 6.00
CA PRO A 139 -13.09 -3.20 6.39
C PRO A 139 -12.44 -1.84 6.64
N LYS A 140 -13.09 -0.75 6.18
CA LYS A 140 -12.67 0.64 6.44
C LYS A 140 -11.36 1.12 5.79
N LEU A 141 -10.51 0.25 5.25
CA LEU A 141 -9.25 0.66 4.59
C LEU A 141 -9.29 0.58 3.07
N GLY A 142 -10.34 0.02 2.49
CA GLY A 142 -10.43 -0.18 1.04
C GLY A 142 -9.89 -1.55 0.64
N ARG A 143 -9.19 -1.63 -0.49
CA ARG A 143 -8.70 -2.90 -1.05
C ARG A 143 -7.21 -2.84 -1.32
N ARG A 144 -6.50 -3.88 -0.91
CA ARG A 144 -5.08 -4.05 -1.18
C ARG A 144 -4.91 -4.99 -2.34
N ILE A 145 -4.05 -4.62 -3.29
CA ILE A 145 -3.82 -5.39 -4.51
C ILE A 145 -2.47 -6.08 -4.42
N PHE A 146 -2.46 -7.38 -4.66
CA PHE A 146 -1.26 -8.20 -4.66
C PHE A 146 -1.11 -8.89 -6.00
N VAL A 147 0.10 -8.78 -6.59
CA VAL A 147 0.45 -9.39 -7.87
C VAL A 147 1.32 -10.61 -7.60
N GLY A 148 0.91 -11.77 -8.09
CA GLY A 148 1.63 -13.03 -7.93
C GLY A 148 0.74 -14.26 -7.80
N PRO A 149 1.34 -15.45 -7.58
CA PRO A 149 2.75 -15.65 -7.26
C PRO A 149 3.70 -15.26 -8.40
N LEU A 150 4.83 -14.66 -8.04
CA LEU A 150 5.95 -14.29 -8.90
C LEU A 150 7.06 -15.31 -8.65
N ASP A 151 7.12 -16.34 -9.49
CA ASP A 151 7.99 -17.51 -9.34
C ASP A 151 9.29 -17.43 -10.14
N THR A 152 9.51 -16.30 -10.84
CA THR A 152 10.77 -15.98 -11.51
C THR A 152 11.28 -14.61 -11.12
N VAL A 153 12.61 -14.45 -11.17
CA VAL A 153 13.28 -13.17 -10.90
C VAL A 153 12.82 -12.09 -11.90
N GLU A 154 12.58 -12.49 -13.14
CA GLU A 154 12.17 -11.63 -14.24
C GLU A 154 10.73 -11.17 -14.08
N ALA A 155 9.80 -12.06 -13.72
CA ALA A 155 8.41 -11.68 -13.42
C ALA A 155 8.36 -10.69 -12.25
N ARG A 156 9.15 -10.92 -11.18
CA ARG A 156 9.21 -9.98 -10.06
C ARG A 156 9.74 -8.60 -10.47
N ARG A 157 10.87 -8.56 -11.17
CA ARG A 157 11.45 -7.30 -11.66
C ARG A 157 10.51 -6.57 -12.63
N GLY A 158 9.81 -7.31 -13.48
CA GLY A 158 8.81 -6.78 -14.40
C GLY A 158 7.66 -6.12 -13.64
N ALA A 159 7.06 -6.83 -12.66
CA ALA A 159 6.00 -6.30 -11.83
C ALA A 159 6.43 -5.04 -11.05
N GLU A 160 7.61 -5.05 -10.44
CA GLU A 160 8.15 -3.87 -9.75
C GLU A 160 8.40 -2.69 -10.70
N GLN A 161 8.90 -2.96 -11.91
CA GLN A 161 9.15 -1.92 -12.89
C GLN A 161 7.84 -1.32 -13.43
N LEU A 162 6.83 -2.15 -13.67
CA LEU A 162 5.49 -1.70 -14.02
C LEU A 162 4.88 -0.83 -12.92
N ALA A 163 5.03 -1.22 -11.65
CA ALA A 163 4.54 -0.47 -10.52
C ALA A 163 5.24 0.91 -10.42
N ARG A 164 6.57 0.97 -10.61
CA ARG A 164 7.31 2.24 -10.68
C ARG A 164 6.85 3.13 -11.84
N MET A 165 6.61 2.55 -13.01
CA MET A 165 6.17 3.31 -14.19
C MET A 165 4.74 3.84 -14.05
N ALA A 166 3.91 3.13 -13.31
CA ALA A 166 2.56 3.54 -12.93
C ALA A 166 2.54 4.54 -11.75
N ASP A 167 3.71 4.91 -11.22
CA ASP A 167 3.88 5.73 -10.01
C ASP A 167 3.14 5.18 -8.77
N LEU A 168 3.08 3.85 -8.65
CA LEU A 168 2.50 3.21 -7.47
C LEU A 168 3.43 3.42 -6.27
N ALA A 169 2.87 4.02 -5.23
CA ALA A 169 3.57 4.67 -4.15
C ALA A 169 3.90 3.74 -2.98
N THR A 170 3.14 2.65 -2.78
CA THR A 170 3.21 1.79 -1.58
C THR A 170 3.62 0.35 -1.89
N VAL A 171 4.63 0.20 -2.75
CA VAL A 171 5.04 -1.09 -3.32
C VAL A 171 6.11 -1.80 -2.46
N TYR A 172 5.88 -3.07 -2.13
CA TYR A 172 6.85 -3.96 -1.46
C TYR A 172 6.48 -5.44 -1.69
N THR A 173 7.39 -6.37 -1.38
CA THR A 173 7.15 -7.81 -1.57
C THR A 173 6.81 -8.53 -0.26
N VAL A 174 6.00 -9.58 -0.37
CA VAL A 174 5.68 -10.51 0.72
C VAL A 174 5.78 -11.95 0.23
N THR A 175 6.19 -12.86 1.11
CA THR A 175 6.28 -14.30 0.79
C THR A 175 4.94 -15.03 0.98
N ARG A 176 3.97 -14.39 1.63
CA ARG A 176 2.63 -14.91 1.86
C ARG A 176 1.61 -13.78 1.83
N LEU A 177 0.43 -14.06 1.26
CA LEU A 177 -0.68 -13.12 1.27
C LEU A 177 -1.36 -13.05 2.64
N PRO A 178 -1.87 -11.88 3.04
CA PRO A 178 -2.74 -11.77 4.20
C PRO A 178 -4.05 -12.54 4.02
N TRP A 179 -4.55 -13.12 5.10
CA TRP A 179 -5.89 -13.72 5.13
C TRP A 179 -6.95 -12.63 4.99
N PRO A 180 -8.05 -12.90 4.23
CA PRO A 180 -9.16 -11.97 4.07
C PRO A 180 -9.95 -11.73 5.36
#